data_AF-A0A3D0VC43-F1
#
_entry.id   AF-A0A3D0VC43-F1
#
_cell.length_a   1.000
_cell.length_b   1.000
_cell.length_c   1.000
_cell.angle_alpha   90.00
_cell.angle_beta   90.00
_cell.angle_gamma   90.00
#
_symmetry.space_group_name_H-M   'P 1'
#
loop_
_entity.id
_entity.type
_entity.pdbx_description
1 polymer ?
#
loop_
_entity_poly.entity_id
_entity_poly.type
_entity_poly.pdbx_seq_one_letter_code
_entity_poly.pdbx_strand_id
1 'polypeptide(L)' 'GAYASSYDLGGLHRYGKDQHASVGPIYWSSSDLAAEGYQHVDGAVRMGQRTAARIAAVAGASDAANKAAIPVG' A
#
# COMPACT_ATOMS: atom_id res chain seq x y z
N GLY A 1 13.46 -15.68 -9.93
CA GLY A 1 14.15 -14.99 -11.03
C GLY A 1 14.72 -13.67 -10.52
N ALA A 2 15.27 -12.86 -11.43
CA ALA A 2 15.67 -11.48 -11.21
C ALA A 2 15.29 -10.68 -12.47
N TYR A 3 14.98 -9.38 -12.38
CA TYR A 3 15.15 -8.49 -11.23
C TYR A 3 13.89 -8.22 -10.40
N ALA A 4 12.70 -8.45 -10.96
CA ALA A 4 11.41 -8.11 -10.36
C ALA A 4 10.29 -8.98 -10.96
N SER A 5 9.05 -8.73 -10.53
CA SER A 5 7.82 -9.39 -10.95
C SER A 5 6.97 -8.51 -11.85
N SER A 6 6.17 -9.14 -12.71
CA SER A 6 5.22 -8.52 -13.63
C SER A 6 4.04 -9.45 -13.88
N TYR A 7 2.94 -8.87 -14.33
CA TYR A 7 1.79 -9.64 -14.81
C TYR A 7 2.13 -10.42 -16.08
N ASP A 8 1.35 -11.48 -16.33
CA ASP A 8 1.27 -12.13 -17.62
C ASP A 8 0.59 -11.23 -18.67
N LEU A 9 0.56 -11.70 -19.92
CA LEU A 9 0.00 -10.94 -21.03
C LEU A 9 -1.50 -10.65 -20.79
N GLY A 10 -1.84 -9.36 -20.77
CA GLY A 10 -3.19 -8.88 -20.47
C GLY A 10 -3.52 -8.77 -18.97
N GLY A 11 -2.71 -9.34 -18.08
CA GLY A 11 -2.94 -9.35 -16.64
C GLY A 11 -2.90 -7.96 -16.01
N LEU A 12 -2.03 -7.07 -16.50
CA LEU A 12 -1.92 -5.70 -15.98
C LEU A 12 -3.23 -4.92 -16.16
N HIS A 13 -3.85 -4.97 -17.34
CA HIS A 13 -5.13 -4.30 -17.58
C HIS A 13 -6.26 -4.91 -16.73
N ARG A 14 -6.25 -6.24 -16.55
CA ARG A 14 -7.28 -6.96 -15.79
C ARG A 14 -7.20 -6.68 -14.28
N TYR A 15 -5.98 -6.63 -13.72
CA TYR A 15 -5.77 -6.65 -12.26
C TYR A 15 -5.08 -5.39 -11.70
N GLY A 16 -4.45 -4.56 -12.54
CA GLY A 16 -3.63 -3.44 -12.08
C GLY A 16 -4.39 -2.41 -11.23
N LYS A 17 -5.70 -2.23 -11.46
CA LYS A 17 -6.54 -1.34 -10.64
C LYS A 17 -6.65 -1.78 -9.18
N ASP A 18 -6.51 -3.07 -8.89
CA ASP A 18 -6.67 -3.65 -7.56
C ASP A 18 -5.33 -3.97 -6.88
N GLN A 19 -4.19 -3.79 -7.57
CA GLN A 19 -2.85 -4.19 -7.10
C GLN A 19 -2.39 -3.52 -5.79
N HIS A 20 -3.08 -2.44 -5.38
CA HIS A 20 -2.82 -1.68 -4.16
C HIS A 20 -3.94 -1.75 -3.12
N ALA A 21 -4.99 -2.54 -3.39
CA ALA A 21 -6.13 -2.68 -2.49
C ALA A 21 -5.69 -3.48 -1.26
N SER A 22 -5.83 -2.89 -0.08
CA SER A 22 -5.57 -3.58 1.19
C SER A 22 -6.67 -4.60 1.49
N VAL A 23 -6.30 -5.71 2.11
CA VAL A 23 -7.25 -6.72 2.59
C VAL A 23 -7.30 -6.64 4.11
N GLY A 24 -8.33 -5.96 4.64
CA GLY A 24 -8.39 -5.62 6.05
C GLY A 24 -7.14 -4.86 6.49
N PRO A 25 -6.40 -5.32 7.52
CA PRO A 25 -5.18 -4.66 7.99
C PRO A 25 -3.93 -4.97 7.15
N ILE A 26 -4.04 -5.78 6.09
CA ILE A 26 -2.89 -6.23 5.27
C ILE A 26 -2.69 -5.28 4.09
N TYR A 27 -1.47 -4.75 3.97
CA TYR A 27 -1.03 -3.86 2.89
C TYR A 27 0.10 -4.48 2.07
N TRP A 28 0.21 -4.06 0.80
CA TRP A 28 1.18 -4.59 -0.16
C TRP A 28 2.20 -3.50 -0.54
N SER A 29 3.50 -3.81 -0.42
CA SER A 29 4.56 -2.84 -0.68
C SER A 29 5.82 -3.51 -1.22
N SER A 30 6.15 -3.24 -2.49
CA SER A 30 7.40 -3.63 -3.13
C SER A 30 7.69 -2.73 -4.35
N SER A 31 8.88 -2.82 -4.93
CA SER A 31 9.21 -2.10 -6.17
C SER A 31 8.37 -2.56 -7.38
N ASP A 32 7.87 -3.80 -7.35
CA ASP A 32 7.01 -4.41 -8.36
C ASP A 32 5.59 -3.82 -8.40
N LEU A 33 5.25 -2.96 -7.45
CA LEU A 33 3.98 -2.27 -7.42
C LEU A 33 4.16 -0.76 -7.61
N ALA A 34 5.40 -0.27 -7.71
CA ALA A 34 5.65 1.15 -7.87
C ALA A 34 5.19 1.67 -9.24
N ALA A 35 4.80 2.94 -9.28
CA ALA A 35 4.64 3.67 -10.53
C ALA A 35 6.03 4.17 -10.98
N GLU A 36 6.43 5.35 -10.51
CA GLU A 36 7.80 5.83 -10.67
C GLU A 36 8.77 4.88 -9.93
N GLY A 37 9.86 4.52 -10.61
CA GLY A 37 10.84 3.58 -10.07
C GLY A 37 10.38 2.11 -10.11
N TYR A 38 9.35 1.76 -10.89
CA TYR A 38 8.91 0.38 -11.11
C TYR A 38 10.08 -0.57 -11.32
N GLN A 39 10.10 -1.67 -10.56
CA GLN A 39 11.15 -2.71 -10.55
C GLN A 39 12.55 -2.27 -10.07
N HIS A 40 12.73 -1.02 -9.63
CA HIS A 40 13.99 -0.49 -9.11
C HIS A 40 13.93 -0.23 -7.60
N VAL A 41 15.10 -0.08 -6.96
CA VAL A 41 15.20 0.25 -5.52
C VAL A 41 14.50 1.57 -5.18
N ASP A 42 14.58 2.57 -6.07
CA ASP A 42 13.82 3.83 -5.93
C ASP A 42 12.30 3.57 -5.76
N GLY A 43 11.72 2.66 -6.56
CA GLY A 43 10.33 2.26 -6.42
C GLY A 43 10.03 1.58 -5.10
N ALA A 44 10.94 0.75 -4.58
CA ALA A 44 10.77 0.13 -3.26
C ALA A 44 10.72 1.17 -2.14
N VAL A 45 11.61 2.18 -2.19
CA VAL A 45 11.63 3.28 -1.22
C VAL A 45 10.32 4.07 -1.28
N ARG A 46 9.89 4.46 -2.49
CA ARG A 46 8.63 5.20 -2.69
C ARG A 46 7.41 4.42 -2.20
N MET A 47 7.32 3.13 -2.53
CA MET A 47 6.20 2.28 -2.10
C MET A 47 6.18 2.05 -0.59
N GLY A 48 7.35 1.90 0.04
CA GLY A 48 7.47 1.84 1.50
C GLY A 48 6.93 3.10 2.17
N GLN A 49 7.35 4.28 1.70
CA GLN A 49 6.87 5.57 2.22
C GLN A 49 5.36 5.74 2.02
N ARG A 50 4.85 5.44 0.81
CA ARG A 50 3.41 5.52 0.50
C ARG A 50 2.59 4.59 1.39
N THR A 51 3.05 3.35 1.59
CA THR A 51 2.32 2.36 2.39
C THR A 51 2.31 2.74 3.86
N ALA A 52 3.45 3.18 4.41
CA ALA A 52 3.55 3.67 5.78
C ALA A 52 2.60 4.87 6.01
N ALA A 53 2.54 5.83 5.08
CA ALA A 53 1.64 6.97 5.17
C ALA A 53 0.15 6.54 5.20
N ARG A 54 -0.25 5.55 4.39
CA ARG A 54 -1.62 5.00 4.40
C ARG A 54 -1.97 4.35 5.74
N ILE A 55 -1.06 3.54 6.29
CA ILE A 55 -1.26 2.89 7.59
C ILE A 55 -1.36 3.93 8.71
N ALA A 56 -0.46 4.93 8.72
CA ALA A 56 -0.46 5.99 9.71
C ALA A 56 -1.78 6.79 9.69
N ALA A 57 -2.32 7.08 8.50
CA ALA A 57 -3.61 7.77 8.37
C ALA A 57 -4.77 6.94 8.97
N VAL A 58 -4.82 5.63 8.71
CA VAL A 58 -5.85 4.74 9.28
C VAL A 58 -5.69 4.58 10.78
N ALA A 59 -4.46 4.44 11.27
CA ALA A 59 -4.18 4.37 12.71
C ALA A 59 -4.60 5.66 13.43
N GLY A 60 -4.29 6.83 12.86
CA GLY A 60 -4.71 8.12 13.40
C GLY A 60 -6.22 8.30 13.44
N ALA A 61 -6.93 7.89 12.37
CA ALA A 61 -8.39 7.90 12.34
C ALA A 61 -8.99 6.95 13.39
N SER A 62 -8.38 5.78 13.58
CA SER A 62 -8.81 4.79 14.57
C SER A 62 -8.61 5.31 16.00
N ASP A 63 -7.49 5.96 16.29
CA ASP A 63 -7.23 6.58 17.59
C ASP A 63 -8.20 7.73 17.88
N ALA A 64 -8.48 8.57 16.88
CA ALA A 64 -9.48 9.65 17.01
C ALA A 64 -10.88 9.11 17.32
N ALA A 65 -11.32 8.05 16.61
CA ALA A 65 -12.60 7.40 16.86
C ALA A 65 -12.65 6.78 18.27
N ASN A 66 -11.57 6.15 18.72
CA ASN A 66 -11.48 5.57 20.06
C ASN A 66 -11.58 6.65 21.15
N LYS A 67 -10.90 7.79 20.99
CA LYS A 67 -10.99 8.91 21.94
C LYS A 67 -12.41 9.48 22.03
N ALA A 68 -13.13 9.59 20.90
CA ALA A 68 -14.51 10.09 20.89
C ALA A 68 -15.50 9.15 21.57
N ALA A 69 -15.22 7.84 21.61
CA ALA A 69 -16.08 6.83 22.22
C ALA A 69 -15.91 6.71 23.75
N ILE A 70 -14.82 7.24 24.32
CA ILE A 70 -14.62 7.29 25.77
C ILE A 70 -15.38 8.52 26.31
N PRO A 71 -16.42 8.37 27.14
CA PRO A 71 -17.12 9.52 27.70
C PRO A 71 -16.17 10.27 28.62
N VAL A 72 -15.82 11.49 28.26
CA VAL A 72 -15.22 12.44 29.20
C VAL A 72 -16.36 12.83 30.14
N GLY A 73 -16.23 12.42 31.41
CA GLY A 73 -17.25 12.61 32.45
C GLY A 73 -17.64 14.06 32.69
#